data_AF-U2T8P8-F1
#
_entry.id   AF-U2T8P8-F1
#
_cell.length_a   1.000
_cell.length_b   1.000
_cell.length_c   1.000
_cell.angle_alpha   90.00
_cell.angle_beta   90.00
_cell.angle_gamma   90.00
#
_symmetry.space_group_name_H-M   'P 1'
#
loop_
_entity.id
_entity.type
_entity.pdbx_description
1 polymer ?
#
loop_
_entity_poly.entity_id
_entity_poly.type
_entity_poly.pdbx_seq_one_letter_code
_entity_poly.pdbx_strand_id
1 'polypeptide(L)'
;MAAAGRVARVVLDSPLPQLDHFFDYTVPDELAAEAVPGVRVRVPLRTAGRIADGYLVELADAGEGFEGSLSPIEAVVSPVPVLTPGVWTLARRLADRSAGTASDILRLAVPSRMVRAEKTWLALPEDQRVPAPRPPAFAVRGYGDGVLEAAVSRDERLALQVIPRLSPLPDGTWVGEWAITLAALAAACWAGGRTAIVAVPDHRDLDQLATALAAVAPPEAV
;
A
#
# COMPACT_ATOMS: atom_id res chain seq x y z
N MET A 1 19.55 28.87 -20.11
CA MET A 1 20.11 27.80 -19.27
C MET A 1 18.96 27.19 -18.50
N ALA A 2 18.46 26.03 -18.91
CA ALA A 2 17.43 25.34 -18.15
C ALA A 2 18.00 25.00 -16.78
N ALA A 3 17.29 25.33 -15.70
CA ALA A 3 17.61 24.82 -14.37
C ALA A 3 17.78 23.30 -14.47
N ALA A 4 18.74 22.74 -13.74
CA ALA A 4 18.90 21.30 -13.61
C ALA A 4 17.62 20.75 -12.94
N GLY A 5 16.61 20.48 -13.77
CA GLY A 5 15.27 20.13 -13.34
C GLY A 5 15.26 18.71 -12.83
N ARG A 6 14.41 18.43 -11.84
CA ARG A 6 14.20 17.06 -11.38
C ARG A 6 13.65 16.22 -12.54
N VAL A 7 14.18 15.01 -12.69
CA VAL A 7 13.70 14.01 -13.64
C VAL A 7 12.72 13.10 -12.91
N ALA A 8 11.50 12.99 -13.41
CA ALA A 8 10.51 12.06 -12.92
C ALA A 8 10.53 10.80 -13.77
N ARG A 9 10.74 9.64 -13.14
CA ARG A 9 10.58 8.33 -13.79
C ARG A 9 9.15 7.86 -13.59
N VAL A 10 8.43 7.76 -14.70
CA VAL A 10 7.00 7.46 -14.72
C VAL A 10 6.77 6.09 -15.34
N VAL A 11 5.94 5.27 -14.70
CA VAL A 11 5.36 4.08 -15.33
C VAL A 11 3.98 4.46 -15.88
N LEU A 12 3.72 4.13 -17.14
CA LEU A 12 2.45 4.45 -17.79
C LEU A 12 1.36 3.46 -17.35
N ASP A 13 0.14 3.95 -17.18
CA ASP A 13 -1.05 3.11 -17.00
C ASP A 13 -1.52 2.59 -18.37
N SER A 14 -0.82 1.56 -18.87
CA SER A 14 -1.07 0.97 -20.18
C SER A 14 -0.88 -0.54 -20.15
N PRO A 15 -1.80 -1.32 -20.77
CA PRO A 15 -1.64 -2.76 -20.91
C PRO A 15 -0.62 -3.15 -22.01
N LEU A 16 -0.06 -2.19 -22.75
CA LEU A 16 0.85 -2.45 -23.86
C LEU A 16 2.24 -2.87 -23.33
N PRO A 17 2.73 -4.09 -23.63
CA PRO A 17 4.01 -4.57 -23.12
C PRO A 17 5.21 -3.70 -23.52
N GLN A 18 5.15 -3.03 -24.67
CA GLN A 18 6.23 -2.15 -25.13
C GLN A 18 6.37 -0.90 -24.27
N LEU A 19 5.37 -0.58 -23.45
CA LEU A 19 5.34 0.56 -22.55
C LEU A 19 5.62 0.16 -21.09
N ASP A 20 5.98 -1.10 -20.81
CA ASP A 20 6.22 -1.61 -19.47
C ASP A 20 7.65 -1.32 -18.96
N HIS A 21 8.03 -0.05 -18.98
CA HIS A 21 9.30 0.45 -18.45
C HIS A 21 9.15 1.90 -17.98
N PHE A 22 10.21 2.47 -17.42
CA PHE A 22 10.19 3.88 -17.04
C PHE A 22 10.30 4.79 -18.25
N PHE A 23 9.51 5.87 -18.22
CA PHE A 23 9.64 7.01 -19.09
C PHE A 23 10.09 8.21 -18.27
N ASP A 24 11.13 8.87 -18.73
CA ASP A 24 11.70 10.04 -18.07
C ASP A 24 11.03 11.32 -18.57
N TYR A 25 10.62 12.16 -17.61
CA TYR A 25 10.00 13.46 -17.85
C TYR A 25 10.67 14.53 -16.99
N THR A 26 10.69 15.77 -17.45
CA THR A 26 11.05 16.91 -16.60
C THR A 26 9.88 17.29 -15.70
N VAL A 27 10.18 17.70 -14.47
CA VAL A 27 9.20 18.26 -13.56
C VAL A 27 9.19 19.79 -13.72
N PRO A 28 8.10 20.41 -14.20
CA PRO A 28 7.97 21.87 -14.22
C PRO A 28 8.02 22.46 -12.81
N ASP A 29 8.58 23.66 -12.66
CA ASP A 29 8.71 24.35 -11.36
C ASP A 29 7.34 24.53 -10.67
N GLU A 30 6.29 24.79 -11.45
CA GLU A 30 4.90 24.93 -10.98
C GLU A 30 4.36 23.64 -10.33
N LEU A 31 4.85 22.48 -10.78
CA LEU A 31 4.43 21.16 -10.27
C LEU A 31 5.42 20.58 -9.26
N ALA A 32 6.56 21.24 -9.01
CA ALA A 32 7.66 20.68 -8.23
C ALA A 32 7.31 20.34 -6.78
N ALA A 33 6.33 21.03 -6.20
CA ALA A 33 5.84 20.77 -4.85
C ALA A 33 4.92 19.53 -4.77
N GLU A 34 4.17 19.24 -5.83
CA GLU A 34 3.17 18.17 -5.88
C GLU A 34 3.69 16.88 -6.53
N ALA A 35 4.68 17.00 -7.42
CA ALA A 35 5.27 15.87 -8.14
C ALA A 35 6.21 15.06 -7.23
N VAL A 36 5.61 14.31 -6.31
CA VAL A 36 6.32 13.40 -5.38
C VAL A 36 6.12 11.93 -5.78
N PRO A 37 7.07 11.03 -5.44
CA PRO A 37 6.91 9.60 -5.66
C PRO A 37 5.57 9.06 -5.13
N GLY A 38 4.90 8.28 -5.96
CA GLY A 38 3.63 7.64 -5.69
C GLY A 38 2.39 8.36 -6.22
N VAL A 39 2.52 9.61 -6.69
CA VAL A 39 1.37 10.37 -7.24
C VAL A 39 0.99 9.92 -8.64
N ARG A 40 -0.28 10.16 -8.98
CA ARG A 40 -0.77 10.01 -10.36
C ARG A 40 -0.39 11.23 -11.17
N VAL A 41 0.10 10.99 -12.37
CA VAL A 41 0.52 12.04 -13.30
C VAL A 41 -0.09 11.83 -14.67
N ARG A 42 -0.20 12.92 -15.41
CA ARG A 42 -0.48 12.94 -16.84
C ARG A 42 0.78 13.34 -17.57
N VAL A 43 1.10 12.61 -18.62
CA VAL A 43 2.33 12.81 -19.38
C VAL A 43 2.07 12.72 -20.88
N PRO A 44 2.78 13.53 -21.69
CA PRO A 44 2.67 13.45 -23.13
C PRO A 44 3.37 12.19 -23.67
N LEU A 45 2.73 11.54 -24.64
CA LEU A 45 3.35 10.53 -25.50
C LEU A 45 3.90 11.23 -26.73
N ARG A 46 5.15 10.92 -27.10
CA ARG A 46 5.85 11.53 -28.26
C ARG A 46 5.08 11.42 -29.57
N THR A 47 4.17 10.45 -29.70
CA THR A 47 3.35 10.25 -30.90
C THR A 47 2.02 11.03 -30.81
N ALA A 48 1.91 12.06 -31.65
CA ALA A 48 0.65 12.75 -32.00
C ALA A 48 -0.09 13.51 -30.88
N GLY A 49 0.65 14.09 -29.93
CA GLY A 49 0.05 14.96 -28.88
C GLY A 49 -0.90 14.22 -27.94
N ARG A 50 -0.80 12.89 -27.86
CA ARG A 50 -1.62 12.08 -26.95
C ARG A 50 -1.09 12.21 -25.54
N ILE A 51 -1.99 12.32 -24.57
CA ILE A 51 -1.67 12.27 -23.13
C ILE A 51 -1.96 10.86 -22.61
N ALA A 52 -1.09 10.36 -21.75
CA ALA A 52 -1.28 9.13 -21.00
C ALA A 52 -1.31 9.42 -19.50
N ASP A 53 -2.09 8.62 -18.78
CA ASP A 53 -2.04 8.58 -17.32
C ASP A 53 -0.90 7.63 -16.88
N GLY A 54 -0.35 7.86 -15.69
CA GLY A 54 0.71 7.03 -15.12
C GLY A 54 0.98 7.37 -13.67
N TYR A 55 2.00 6.72 -13.11
CA TYR A 55 2.45 6.93 -11.74
C TYR A 55 3.90 7.40 -11.74
N LEU A 56 4.18 8.47 -11.00
CA LEU A 56 5.54 8.91 -10.72
C LEU A 56 6.13 7.94 -9.70
N VAL A 57 7.16 7.18 -10.07
CA VAL A 57 7.73 6.14 -9.20
C VAL A 57 8.92 6.67 -8.42
N GLU A 58 9.77 7.47 -9.06
CA GLU A 58 10.94 8.06 -8.41
C GLU A 58 11.32 9.39 -9.07
N LEU A 59 12.01 10.21 -8.30
CA LEU A 59 12.67 11.43 -8.76
C LEU A 59 14.17 11.18 -8.79
N ALA A 60 14.82 11.63 -9.86
CA ALA A 60 16.26 11.62 -10.02
C ALA A 60 16.76 13.04 -10.30
N ASP A 61 18.03 13.30 -9.97
CA ASP A 61 18.70 14.52 -10.40
C ASP A 61 18.96 14.47 -11.90
N ALA A 62 18.92 15.64 -12.56
CA ALA A 62 19.32 15.76 -13.95
C ALA A 62 20.84 15.53 -14.07
N GLY A 63 21.24 14.28 -14.27
CA GLY A 63 22.64 13.93 -14.41
C GLY A 63 22.90 12.44 -14.30
N GLU A 64 22.68 11.72 -15.40
CA GLU A 64 23.51 10.63 -15.94
C GLU A 64 22.69 9.89 -17.02
N GLY A 65 23.02 10.10 -18.31
CA GLY A 65 22.63 9.18 -19.39
C GLY A 65 21.81 9.71 -20.56
N PHE A 66 21.19 10.91 -20.49
CA PHE A 66 20.40 11.44 -21.60
C PHE A 66 20.78 12.88 -21.97
N GLU A 67 21.30 13.08 -23.18
CA GLU A 67 21.67 14.39 -23.74
C GLU A 67 20.51 15.11 -24.47
N GLY A 68 19.34 14.46 -24.58
CA GLY A 68 18.18 15.02 -25.28
C GLY A 68 17.26 15.87 -24.39
N SER A 69 16.29 16.55 -25.02
CA SER A 69 15.22 17.24 -24.28
C SER A 69 14.17 16.24 -23.80
N LEU A 70 13.94 16.19 -22.50
CA LEU A 70 12.80 15.46 -21.91
C LEU A 70 11.52 16.29 -22.09
N SER A 71 10.40 15.60 -22.26
CA SER A 71 9.09 16.25 -22.22
C SER A 71 8.72 16.60 -20.78
N PRO A 72 8.05 17.73 -20.53
CA PRO A 72 7.53 18.03 -19.20
C PRO A 72 6.36 17.13 -18.83
N ILE A 73 6.19 16.85 -17.54
CA ILE A 73 4.92 16.35 -16.99
C ILE A 73 3.82 17.37 -17.33
N GLU A 74 2.68 16.88 -17.82
CA GLU A 74 1.52 17.71 -18.18
C GLU A 74 0.76 18.15 -16.92
N ALA A 75 0.51 17.22 -15.99
CA ALA A 75 -0.18 17.52 -14.74
C ALA A 75 0.10 16.47 -13.67
N VAL A 76 0.05 16.89 -12.40
CA VAL A 76 -0.16 15.98 -11.26
C VAL A 76 -1.68 15.86 -11.07
N VAL A 77 -2.21 14.65 -11.20
CA VAL A 77 -3.67 14.40 -11.17
C VAL A 77 -4.22 14.53 -9.74
N SER A 78 -3.41 14.11 -8.77
CA SER A 78 -3.69 14.21 -7.35
C SER A 78 -2.36 14.29 -6.59
N PRO A 79 -2.23 15.19 -5.59
CA PRO A 79 -1.05 15.25 -4.75
C PRO A 79 -0.97 14.09 -3.75
N VAL A 80 -1.99 13.22 -3.67
CA VAL A 80 -2.01 12.08 -2.76
C VAL A 80 -1.16 10.93 -3.33
N PRO A 81 -0.08 10.51 -2.64
CA PRO A 81 0.70 9.36 -3.06
C PRO A 81 -0.10 8.08 -2.84
N VAL A 82 -0.46 7.41 -3.93
CA VAL A 82 -1.26 6.18 -3.90
C VAL A 82 -0.44 4.94 -4.24
N LEU A 83 0.67 5.11 -4.95
CA LEU A 83 1.61 4.05 -5.25
C LEU A 83 2.75 4.08 -4.24
N THR A 84 2.68 3.23 -3.22
CA THR A 84 3.78 3.11 -2.25
C THR A 84 4.98 2.38 -2.86
N PRO A 85 6.22 2.60 -2.35
CA PRO A 85 7.40 1.89 -2.85
C PRO A 85 7.28 0.36 -2.74
N GLY A 86 6.63 -0.13 -1.69
CA GLY A 86 6.37 -1.56 -1.48
C GLY A 86 5.43 -2.14 -2.53
N VAL A 87 4.35 -1.43 -2.86
CA VAL A 87 3.40 -1.85 -3.91
C VAL A 87 4.09 -1.86 -5.28
N TRP A 88 4.87 -0.84 -5.61
CA TRP A 88 5.65 -0.82 -6.86
C TRP A 88 6.63 -2.00 -6.93
N THR A 89 7.43 -2.20 -5.89
CA THR A 89 8.43 -3.28 -5.83
C THR A 89 7.77 -4.65 -6.01
N LEU A 90 6.63 -4.88 -5.36
CA LEU A 90 5.86 -6.11 -5.50
C LEU A 90 5.30 -6.25 -6.91
N ALA A 91 4.65 -5.21 -7.44
CA ALA A 91 4.06 -5.23 -8.77
C ALA A 91 5.10 -5.52 -9.86
N ARG A 92 6.26 -4.84 -9.82
CA ARG A 92 7.35 -5.09 -10.76
C ARG A 92 7.85 -6.53 -10.69
N ARG A 93 8.13 -7.05 -9.48
CA ARG A 93 8.59 -8.44 -9.29
C ARG A 93 7.58 -9.47 -9.79
N LEU A 94 6.29 -9.25 -9.54
CA LEU A 94 5.23 -10.16 -9.99
C LEU A 94 5.09 -10.14 -11.52
N ALA A 95 5.17 -8.95 -12.13
CA ALA A 95 5.13 -8.79 -13.58
C ALA A 95 6.32 -9.51 -14.24
N ASP A 96 7.53 -9.30 -13.72
CA ASP A 96 8.75 -9.95 -14.22
C ASP A 96 8.68 -11.48 -14.10
N ARG A 97 8.19 -11.98 -12.95
CA ARG A 97 8.00 -13.42 -12.72
C ARG A 97 6.97 -14.05 -13.65
N SER A 98 5.93 -13.30 -14.01
CA SER A 98 4.77 -13.81 -14.74
C SER A 98 4.81 -13.47 -16.23
N ALA A 99 5.87 -12.82 -16.71
CA ALA A 99 5.97 -12.25 -18.05
C ALA A 99 4.77 -11.34 -18.41
N GLY A 100 4.26 -10.60 -17.42
CA GLY A 100 3.18 -9.62 -17.57
C GLY A 100 3.68 -8.17 -17.47
N THR A 101 2.77 -7.20 -17.44
CA THR A 101 3.11 -5.79 -17.24
C THR A 101 2.89 -5.35 -15.79
N ALA A 102 3.68 -4.41 -15.29
CA ALA A 102 3.44 -3.85 -13.96
C ALA A 102 2.10 -3.11 -13.89
N SER A 103 1.72 -2.41 -14.96
CA SER A 103 0.43 -1.70 -15.07
C SER A 103 -0.77 -2.62 -14.81
N ASP A 104 -0.72 -3.86 -15.32
CA ASP A 104 -1.79 -4.84 -15.16
C ASP A 104 -2.00 -5.28 -13.70
N ILE A 105 -0.95 -5.21 -12.90
CA ILE A 105 -0.99 -5.51 -11.46
C ILE A 105 -1.36 -4.26 -10.68
N LEU A 106 -0.81 -3.09 -11.06
CA LEU A 106 -1.10 -1.82 -10.42
C LEU A 106 -2.58 -1.45 -10.50
N ARG A 107 -3.28 -1.73 -11.60
CA ARG A 107 -4.74 -1.50 -11.69
C ARG A 107 -5.57 -2.33 -10.70
N LEU A 108 -5.02 -3.44 -10.20
CA LEU A 108 -5.65 -4.27 -9.16
C LEU A 108 -5.22 -3.80 -7.75
N ALA A 109 -3.96 -3.40 -7.60
CA ALA A 109 -3.40 -2.98 -6.32
C ALA A 109 -3.80 -1.54 -5.92
N VAL A 110 -4.01 -0.66 -6.89
CA VAL A 110 -4.32 0.75 -6.70
C VAL A 110 -5.72 1.03 -7.25
N PRO A 111 -6.72 1.29 -6.38
CA PRO A 111 -8.09 1.60 -6.81
C PRO A 111 -8.15 2.83 -7.71
N SER A 112 -9.11 2.87 -8.62
CA SER A 112 -9.34 4.04 -9.48
C SER A 112 -9.61 5.30 -8.65
N ARG A 113 -9.28 6.47 -9.22
CA ARG A 113 -9.40 7.74 -8.49
C ARG A 113 -10.86 8.06 -8.18
N MET A 114 -11.15 8.27 -6.89
CA MET A 114 -12.46 8.69 -6.40
C MET A 114 -12.41 10.13 -5.88
N VAL A 115 -12.67 11.10 -6.76
CA VAL A 115 -12.49 12.55 -6.49
C VAL A 115 -13.19 13.01 -5.20
N ARG A 116 -14.42 12.54 -4.95
CA ARG A 116 -15.17 12.92 -3.75
C ARG A 116 -14.52 12.38 -2.48
N ALA A 117 -14.10 11.12 -2.47
CA ALA A 117 -13.45 10.49 -1.32
C ALA A 117 -12.10 11.17 -1.01
N GLU A 118 -11.32 11.46 -2.05
CA GLU A 118 -10.04 12.15 -1.95
C GLU A 118 -10.20 13.55 -1.34
N LYS A 119 -11.17 14.35 -1.80
CA LYS A 119 -11.45 15.67 -1.23
C LYS A 119 -11.85 15.58 0.25
N THR A 120 -12.71 14.63 0.60
CA THR A 120 -13.09 14.41 2.00
C THR A 120 -11.87 14.06 2.85
N TRP A 121 -11.00 13.18 2.36
CA TRP A 121 -9.80 12.76 3.08
C TRP A 121 -8.76 13.88 3.23
N LEU A 122 -8.52 14.67 2.18
CA LEU A 122 -7.64 15.83 2.23
C LEU A 122 -8.14 16.93 3.19
N ALA A 123 -9.45 17.03 3.38
CA ALA A 123 -10.05 17.97 4.33
C ALA A 123 -9.94 17.49 5.79
N LEU A 124 -9.64 16.21 6.04
CA LEU A 124 -9.40 15.72 7.41
C LEU A 124 -8.09 16.31 7.96
N PRO A 125 -8.07 16.72 9.23
CA PRO A 125 -6.83 17.03 9.96
C PRO A 125 -5.84 15.85 9.90
N GLU A 126 -4.54 16.14 9.86
CA GLU A 126 -3.50 15.11 9.69
C GLU A 126 -3.49 14.06 10.80
N ASP A 127 -3.75 14.49 12.05
CA ASP A 127 -3.90 13.65 13.24
C ASP A 127 -5.12 12.72 13.18
N GLN A 128 -6.10 13.00 12.31
CA GLN A 128 -7.27 12.17 12.08
C GLN A 128 -7.12 11.25 10.86
N ARG A 129 -6.09 11.44 10.03
CA ARG A 129 -5.81 10.55 8.89
C ARG A 129 -5.08 9.28 9.31
N VAL A 130 -4.37 9.32 10.44
CA VAL A 130 -3.65 8.18 11.01
C VAL A 130 -4.37 7.75 12.29
N PRO A 131 -4.88 6.50 12.40
CA PRO A 131 -5.47 6.01 13.62
C PRO A 131 -4.48 6.12 14.79
N ALA A 132 -4.91 6.75 15.89
CA ALA A 132 -4.07 6.85 17.09
C ALA A 132 -3.82 5.45 17.68
N PRO A 133 -2.58 5.17 18.14
CA PRO A 133 -2.27 3.93 18.82
C PRO A 133 -3.17 3.69 20.02
N ARG A 134 -3.69 2.47 20.19
CA ARG A 134 -4.51 2.06 21.35
C ARG A 134 -4.09 0.69 21.83
N PRO A 135 -3.94 0.43 23.13
CA PRO A 135 -3.49 -0.88 23.60
C PRO A 135 -4.49 -1.98 23.20
N PRO A 136 -4.03 -3.15 22.72
CA PRO A 136 -4.91 -4.26 22.42
C PRO A 136 -5.58 -4.76 23.71
N ALA A 137 -6.87 -5.11 23.62
CA ALA A 137 -7.62 -5.62 24.77
C ALA A 137 -7.21 -7.06 25.16
N PHE A 138 -6.52 -7.77 24.26
CA PHE A 138 -6.13 -9.17 24.42
C PHE A 138 -4.66 -9.36 24.03
N ALA A 139 -3.86 -9.90 24.95
CA ALA A 139 -2.51 -10.35 24.66
C ALA A 139 -2.53 -11.74 24.00
N VAL A 140 -1.53 -12.00 23.16
CA VAL A 140 -1.30 -13.34 22.61
C VAL A 140 -0.85 -14.29 23.72
N ARG A 141 -1.39 -15.50 23.72
CA ARG A 141 -1.17 -16.49 24.78
C ARG A 141 -0.50 -17.74 24.24
N GLY A 142 0.27 -18.42 25.09
CA GLY A 142 0.84 -19.73 24.76
C GLY A 142 2.10 -19.72 23.87
N TYR A 143 2.64 -18.54 23.53
CA TYR A 143 3.87 -18.38 22.75
C TYR A 143 4.97 -17.57 23.47
N GLY A 144 4.82 -17.37 24.79
CA GLY A 144 5.66 -16.48 25.59
C GLY A 144 5.18 -15.02 25.50
N ASP A 145 5.24 -14.32 26.63
CA ASP A 145 4.66 -12.98 26.75
C ASP A 145 5.32 -11.98 25.79
N GLY A 146 4.51 -11.41 24.89
CA GLY A 146 4.93 -10.37 23.94
C GLY A 146 5.85 -10.84 22.82
N VAL A 147 6.16 -12.14 22.72
CA VAL A 147 7.14 -12.66 21.74
C VAL A 147 6.65 -12.46 20.31
N LEU A 148 5.40 -12.82 20.02
CA LEU A 148 4.85 -12.72 18.66
C LEU A 148 4.55 -11.26 18.30
N GLU A 149 4.04 -10.48 19.25
CA GLU A 149 3.81 -9.05 19.08
C GLU A 149 5.11 -8.30 18.76
N ALA A 150 6.20 -8.61 19.49
CA ALA A 150 7.51 -8.02 19.24
C ALA A 150 8.05 -8.39 17.86
N ALA A 151 7.95 -9.65 17.46
CA ALA A 151 8.40 -10.09 16.15
C ALA A 151 7.59 -9.43 15.00
N VAL A 152 6.26 -9.32 15.14
CA VAL A 152 5.41 -8.59 14.19
C VAL A 152 5.72 -7.09 14.16
N SER A 153 6.09 -6.48 15.30
CA SER A 153 6.53 -5.07 15.34
C SER A 153 7.84 -4.80 14.60
N ARG A 154 8.66 -5.84 14.40
CA ARG A 154 9.97 -5.79 13.72
C ARG A 154 9.92 -6.27 12.28
N ASP A 155 8.72 -6.50 11.73
CA ASP A 155 8.49 -7.02 10.37
C ASP A 155 9.19 -8.36 10.11
N GLU A 156 9.31 -9.20 11.15
CA GLU A 156 9.92 -10.52 11.05
C GLU A 156 9.01 -11.51 10.30
N ARG A 157 9.64 -12.47 9.61
CA ARG A 157 8.93 -13.60 8.98
C ARG A 157 8.90 -14.76 9.95
N LEU A 158 7.70 -15.21 10.32
CA LEU A 158 7.51 -16.26 11.31
C LEU A 158 6.80 -17.46 10.72
N ALA A 159 7.18 -18.65 11.18
CA ALA A 159 6.41 -19.87 11.06
C ALA A 159 6.00 -20.31 12.46
N LEU A 160 4.71 -20.55 12.66
CA LEU A 160 4.15 -20.82 13.98
C LEU A 160 3.44 -22.17 13.98
N GLN A 161 3.71 -22.97 15.01
CA GLN A 161 2.89 -24.14 15.29
C GLN A 161 1.65 -23.68 16.04
N VAL A 162 0.50 -23.90 15.42
CA VAL A 162 -0.78 -23.47 15.96
C VAL A 162 -1.14 -24.28 17.22
N ILE A 163 -1.68 -23.62 18.26
CA ILE A 163 -2.27 -24.29 19.42
C ILE A 163 -3.61 -24.92 19.01
N PRO A 164 -3.74 -26.25 18.94
CA PRO A 164 -4.91 -26.91 18.36
C PRO A 164 -5.98 -27.15 19.44
N ARG A 165 -6.48 -26.07 20.06
CA ARG A 165 -7.51 -26.12 21.10
C ARG A 165 -8.64 -25.15 20.79
N LEU A 166 -9.82 -25.45 21.30
CA LEU A 166 -10.92 -24.48 21.36
C LEU A 166 -10.80 -23.65 22.64
N SER A 167 -11.12 -22.37 22.54
CA SER A 167 -11.10 -21.43 23.65
C SER A 167 -12.34 -20.55 23.64
N PRO A 168 -12.87 -20.17 24.82
CA PRO A 168 -14.05 -19.33 24.91
C PRO A 168 -13.68 -17.86 24.72
N LEU A 169 -14.53 -17.13 24.02
CA LEU A 169 -14.57 -15.66 23.97
C LEU A 169 -15.36 -15.09 25.17
N PRO A 170 -15.27 -13.77 25.45
CA PRO A 170 -15.97 -13.15 26.58
C PRO A 170 -17.49 -13.31 26.58
N ASP A 171 -18.09 -13.45 25.40
CA ASP A 171 -19.53 -13.68 25.20
C ASP A 171 -19.95 -15.15 25.36
N GLY A 172 -18.99 -16.06 25.63
CA GLY A 172 -19.20 -17.49 25.77
C GLY A 172 -19.14 -18.28 24.45
N THR A 173 -18.96 -17.61 23.31
CA THR A 173 -18.78 -18.27 22.01
C THR A 173 -17.43 -19.00 21.97
N TRP A 174 -17.39 -20.20 21.40
CA TRP A 174 -16.15 -20.99 21.29
C TRP A 174 -15.59 -20.91 19.87
N VAL A 175 -14.30 -20.60 19.77
CA VAL A 175 -13.53 -20.59 18.51
C VAL A 175 -12.20 -21.30 18.72
N GLY A 176 -11.48 -21.61 17.65
CA GLY A 176 -10.10 -22.07 17.76
C GLY A 176 -9.19 -21.03 18.41
N GLU A 177 -8.29 -21.47 19.31
CA GLU A 177 -7.23 -20.62 19.91
C GLU A 177 -6.38 -19.95 18.84
N TRP A 178 -6.24 -20.59 17.68
CA TRP A 178 -5.58 -20.03 16.51
C TRP A 178 -6.24 -18.74 16.01
N ALA A 179 -7.58 -18.68 16.02
CA ALA A 179 -8.32 -17.52 15.56
C ALA A 179 -8.14 -16.35 16.54
N ILE A 180 -8.18 -16.64 17.85
CA ILE A 180 -7.89 -15.65 18.91
C ILE A 180 -6.45 -15.13 18.78
N THR A 181 -5.49 -16.03 18.55
CA THR A 181 -4.08 -15.66 18.35
C THR A 181 -3.89 -14.71 17.17
N LEU A 182 -4.45 -15.05 16.00
CA LEU A 182 -4.35 -14.19 14.81
C LEU A 182 -5.11 -12.87 14.99
N ALA A 183 -6.28 -12.90 15.61
CA ALA A 183 -7.07 -11.70 15.90
C ALA A 183 -6.35 -10.76 16.88
N ALA A 184 -5.73 -11.30 17.93
CA ALA A 184 -4.94 -10.52 18.88
C ALA A 184 -3.69 -9.91 18.21
N LEU A 185 -3.02 -10.64 17.33
CA LEU A 185 -1.89 -10.10 16.55
C LEU A 185 -2.34 -8.99 15.59
N ALA A 186 -3.47 -9.16 14.90
CA ALA A 186 -4.04 -8.13 14.04
C ALA A 186 -4.42 -6.88 14.85
N ALA A 187 -5.06 -7.07 16.01
CA ALA A 187 -5.39 -5.98 16.93
C ALA A 187 -4.14 -5.27 17.46
N ALA A 188 -3.07 -6.01 17.79
CA ALA A 188 -1.78 -5.43 18.19
C ALA A 188 -1.09 -4.66 17.05
N CYS A 189 -1.26 -5.10 15.79
CA CYS A 189 -0.79 -4.37 14.62
C CYS A 189 -1.55 -3.04 14.45
N TRP A 190 -2.89 -3.09 14.53
CA TRP A 190 -3.76 -1.92 14.46
C TRP A 190 -3.53 -0.93 15.60
N ALA A 191 -3.36 -1.46 16.81
CA ALA A 191 -2.94 -0.75 18.00
C ALA A 191 -1.64 0.04 17.82
N GLY A 192 -0.74 -0.40 16.93
CA GLY A 192 0.50 0.29 16.57
C GLY A 192 0.35 1.31 15.44
N GLY A 193 -0.88 1.64 15.01
CA GLY A 193 -1.15 2.53 13.88
C GLY A 193 -0.89 1.90 12.50
N ARG A 194 -0.77 0.57 12.44
CA ARG A 194 -0.55 -0.18 11.19
C ARG A 194 -1.83 -0.93 10.77
N THR A 195 -1.83 -1.51 9.58
CA THR A 195 -2.94 -2.36 9.11
C THR A 195 -2.46 -3.81 8.95
N ALA A 196 -3.39 -4.75 9.01
CA ALA A 196 -3.11 -6.17 8.83
C ALA A 196 -4.10 -6.78 7.83
N ILE A 197 -3.60 -7.66 6.96
CA ILE A 197 -4.42 -8.54 6.12
C ILE A 197 -4.20 -9.95 6.65
N VAL A 198 -5.28 -10.61 7.07
CA VAL A 198 -5.24 -11.99 7.53
C VAL A 198 -5.96 -12.86 6.49
N ALA A 199 -5.23 -13.81 5.91
CA ALA A 199 -5.78 -14.78 4.96
C ALA A 199 -5.90 -16.14 5.65
N VAL A 200 -7.06 -16.78 5.46
CA VAL A 200 -7.38 -18.08 6.03
C VAL A 200 -7.85 -19.05 4.93
N PRO A 201 -7.73 -20.38 5.14
CA PRO A 201 -7.98 -21.37 4.09
C PRO A 201 -9.38 -21.33 3.48
N ASP A 202 -10.43 -21.20 4.30
CA ASP A 202 -11.81 -21.22 3.83
C ASP A 202 -12.76 -20.31 4.65
N HIS A 203 -14.05 -20.30 4.26
CA HIS A 203 -15.08 -19.47 4.90
C HIS A 203 -15.35 -19.83 6.37
N ARG A 204 -15.13 -21.08 6.79
CA ARG A 204 -15.35 -21.51 8.18
C ARG A 204 -14.27 -20.96 9.09
N ASP A 205 -13.04 -20.95 8.59
CA ASP A 205 -11.93 -20.28 9.26
C ASP A 205 -12.16 -18.77 9.29
N LEU A 206 -12.68 -18.19 8.21
CA LEU A 206 -13.03 -16.76 8.15
C LEU A 206 -14.10 -16.40 9.18
N ASP A 207 -15.16 -17.20 9.32
CA ASP A 207 -16.23 -16.95 10.29
C ASP A 207 -15.71 -17.01 11.74
N GLN A 208 -14.82 -17.97 12.05
CA GLN A 208 -14.18 -18.05 13.36
C GLN A 208 -13.26 -16.86 13.62
N LEU A 209 -12.47 -16.44 12.63
CA LEU A 209 -11.58 -15.30 12.74
C LEU A 209 -12.35 -13.99 12.89
N ALA A 210 -13.43 -13.80 12.13
CA ALA A 210 -14.30 -12.62 12.23
C ALA A 210 -14.96 -12.56 13.62
N THR A 211 -15.44 -13.69 14.13
CA THR A 211 -15.99 -13.80 15.49
C THR A 211 -14.94 -13.45 16.55
N ALA A 212 -13.70 -13.95 16.39
CA ALA A 212 -12.59 -13.61 17.29
C ALA A 212 -12.21 -12.12 17.22
N LEU A 213 -12.10 -11.55 16.01
CA LEU A 213 -11.79 -10.12 15.80
C LEU A 213 -12.83 -9.22 16.45
N ALA A 214 -14.12 -9.51 16.28
CA ALA A 214 -15.20 -8.73 16.91
C ALA A 214 -15.14 -8.75 18.45
N ALA A 215 -14.56 -9.81 19.03
CA ALA A 215 -14.39 -9.92 20.48
C ALA A 215 -13.12 -9.23 21.01
N VAL A 216 -12.07 -9.10 20.19
CA VAL A 216 -10.74 -8.62 20.65
C VAL A 216 -10.33 -7.25 20.12
N ALA A 217 -10.97 -6.78 19.06
CA ALA A 217 -10.70 -5.50 18.41
C ALA A 217 -11.95 -4.59 18.48
N PRO A 218 -11.77 -3.27 18.58
CA PRO A 218 -12.90 -2.34 18.54
C PRO A 218 -13.57 -2.37 17.15
N PRO A 219 -14.86 -2.02 17.02
CA PRO A 219 -15.59 -2.13 15.75
C PRO A 219 -14.97 -1.35 14.59
N GLU A 220 -14.29 -0.24 14.86
CA GLU A 220 -13.58 0.57 13.87
C GLU A 220 -12.27 -0.06 13.34
N ALA A 221 -11.80 -1.16 13.94
CA ALA A 221 -10.56 -1.83 13.58
C ALA A 221 -10.76 -3.07 12.69
N VAL A 222 -12.01 -3.49 12.45
CA VAL A 222 -12.37 -4.74 11.73
C VAL A 222 -13.05 -4.42 10.40
#